data_AF-A0A429BXU9-F1
#
_entry.id   AF-A0A429BXU9-F1
#
_cell.length_a   1.000
_cell.length_b   1.000
_cell.length_c   1.000
_cell.angle_alpha   90.00
_cell.angle_beta   90.00
_cell.angle_gamma   90.00
#
_symmetry.space_group_name_H-M   'P 1'
#
loop_
_entity.id
_entity.type
_entity.pdbx_description
1 polymer ?
#
loop_
_entity_poly.entity_id
_entity_poly.type
_entity_poly.pdbx_seq_one_letter_code
_entity_poly.pdbx_strand_id
1 'polypeptide(L)'
;MDQFPTTESAVTALRTLAAEYGREIEVSHDIGADQTSRRSAAGVGITMDPDGSLPHEAYVDLGGSPRVSVRLFPEDDALITVEGVECPDVPRDDVPAFLRSLYEGLAHVKARRFPPGYFLIVPLPGDRTHCEFMPVITLTPWLSSRVR
;
A
#
# COMPACT_ATOMS: atom_id res chain seq x y z
N MET A 1 -14.61 0.32 10.25
CA MET A 1 -13.67 -0.14 9.22
C MET A 1 -14.14 0.58 7.98
N ASP A 2 -13.33 1.51 7.48
CA ASP A 2 -13.74 2.32 6.33
C ASP A 2 -13.71 1.41 5.11
N GLN A 3 -14.79 1.42 4.33
CA GLN A 3 -14.91 0.63 3.12
C GLN A 3 -14.69 1.55 1.93
N PHE A 4 -13.74 1.20 1.07
CA PHE A 4 -13.45 1.90 -0.18
C PHE A 4 -13.95 1.02 -1.31
N PRO A 5 -15.19 1.21 -1.80
CA PRO A 5 -15.76 0.39 -2.86
C PRO A 5 -15.16 0.69 -4.24
N THR A 6 -14.38 1.77 -4.37
CA THR A 6 -13.80 2.22 -5.66
C THR A 6 -12.36 2.70 -5.48
N THR A 7 -11.56 2.63 -6.54
CA THR A 7 -10.17 3.14 -6.53
C THR A 7 -10.13 4.63 -6.15
N GLU A 8 -11.06 5.44 -6.67
CA GLU A 8 -11.13 6.87 -6.37
C GLU A 8 -11.41 7.16 -4.90
N SER A 9 -12.28 6.37 -4.27
CA SER A 9 -12.57 6.50 -2.84
C SER A 9 -11.33 6.26 -1.99
N ALA A 10 -10.51 5.27 -2.35
CA ALA A 10 -9.23 4.99 -1.69
C ALA A 10 -8.21 6.10 -1.95
N VAL A 11 -8.06 6.57 -3.20
CA VAL A 11 -7.17 7.70 -3.53
C VAL A 11 -7.53 8.96 -2.73
N THR A 12 -8.83 9.26 -2.58
CA THR A 12 -9.30 10.41 -1.79
C THR A 12 -8.92 10.28 -0.31
N ALA A 13 -9.04 9.08 0.26
CA ALA A 13 -8.59 8.81 1.63
C ALA A 13 -7.06 8.99 1.76
N LEU A 14 -6.29 8.53 0.78
CA LEU A 14 -4.83 8.70 0.75
C LEU A 14 -4.42 10.17 0.67
N ARG A 15 -5.10 11.00 -0.12
CA ARG A 15 -4.86 12.46 -0.17
C ARG A 15 -5.14 13.12 1.17
N THR A 16 -6.22 12.73 1.84
CA THR A 16 -6.57 13.24 3.17
C THR A 16 -5.50 12.87 4.19
N LEU A 17 -5.04 11.62 4.16
CA LEU A 17 -3.99 11.11 5.05
C LEU A 17 -2.64 11.79 4.77
N ALA A 18 -2.29 12.00 3.51
CA ALA A 18 -1.08 12.75 3.16
C ALA A 18 -1.10 14.17 3.73
N ALA A 19 -2.24 14.87 3.63
CA ALA A 19 -2.41 16.19 4.21
C ALA A 19 -2.32 16.17 5.75
N GLU A 20 -2.93 15.18 6.41
CA GLU A 20 -2.90 14.99 7.87
C GLU A 20 -1.46 14.84 8.41
N TYR A 21 -0.64 14.04 7.73
CA TYR A 21 0.74 13.74 8.14
C TYR A 21 1.79 14.64 7.48
N GLY A 22 1.38 15.67 6.73
CA GLY A 22 2.28 16.60 6.04
C GLY A 22 3.19 15.91 5.01
N ARG A 23 2.66 14.94 4.27
CA ARG A 23 3.39 14.19 3.24
C ARG A 23 3.13 14.77 1.86
N GLU A 24 4.20 14.85 1.07
CA GLU A 24 4.08 15.07 -0.37
C GLU A 24 3.38 13.86 -0.99
N ILE A 25 2.46 14.12 -1.91
CA ILE A 25 1.69 13.08 -2.59
C ILE A 25 1.65 13.36 -4.09
N GLU A 26 2.08 12.38 -4.86
CA GLU A 26 1.92 12.32 -6.31
C GLU A 26 0.98 11.17 -6.64
N VAL A 27 0.00 11.41 -7.51
CA VAL A 27 -0.98 10.39 -7.92
C VAL A 27 -1.03 10.34 -9.43
N SER A 28 -0.89 9.14 -9.97
CA SER A 28 -1.07 8.82 -11.38
C SER A 28 -2.15 7.77 -11.53
N HIS A 29 -3.02 7.92 -12.52
CA HIS A 29 -4.10 6.98 -12.80
C HIS A 29 -3.83 6.34 -14.16
N ASP A 30 -3.92 5.01 -14.23
CA ASP A 30 -3.87 4.27 -15.50
C ASP A 30 -5.27 3.85 -15.92
N ILE A 31 -5.92 4.75 -16.65
CA ILE A 31 -7.29 4.56 -17.12
C ILE A 31 -7.24 3.98 -18.55
N GLY A 32 -7.35 2.66 -18.65
CA GLY A 32 -7.55 1.96 -19.92
C GLY A 32 -6.31 1.63 -20.75
N ALA A 33 -5.09 1.73 -20.19
CA ALA A 33 -3.85 1.35 -20.88
C ALA A 33 -2.99 0.38 -20.04
N ASP A 34 -3.57 -0.79 -19.74
CA ASP A 34 -2.97 -1.87 -18.96
C ASP A 34 -1.57 -2.30 -19.46
N GLN A 35 -0.49 -2.01 -18.70
CA GLN A 35 0.86 -2.56 -18.94
C GLN A 35 1.07 -3.93 -18.29
N THR A 36 0.14 -4.40 -17.45
CA THR A 36 0.27 -5.67 -16.76
C THR A 36 -0.47 -6.76 -17.52
N SER A 37 0.30 -7.70 -18.05
CA SER A 37 -0.20 -8.88 -18.78
C SER A 37 -0.93 -9.89 -17.86
N ARG A 38 -1.92 -9.45 -17.08
CA ARG A 38 -2.83 -10.29 -16.29
C ARG A 38 -4.20 -10.31 -16.97
N ARG A 39 -4.22 -10.75 -18.24
CA ARG A 39 -5.45 -11.18 -18.90
C ARG A 39 -6.05 -12.37 -18.13
N SER A 40 -7.05 -12.13 -17.30
CA SER A 40 -8.15 -13.08 -17.10
C SER A 40 -9.37 -12.56 -17.87
N ALA A 41 -9.96 -13.46 -18.63
CA ALA A 41 -11.00 -13.18 -19.61
C ALA A 41 -12.28 -12.57 -19.00
N ALA A 42 -12.53 -11.29 -19.29
CA ALA A 42 -13.85 -10.67 -19.37
C ALA A 42 -13.70 -9.51 -20.38
N GLY A 43 -14.31 -9.50 -21.56
CA GLY A 43 -15.76 -9.60 -21.78
C GLY A 43 -16.27 -8.17 -21.99
N VAL A 44 -16.54 -7.80 -23.24
CA VAL A 44 -17.09 -6.50 -23.66
C VAL A 44 -18.26 -6.09 -22.77
N GLY A 45 -18.11 -4.99 -22.02
CA GLY A 45 -19.11 -4.46 -21.08
C GLY A 45 -18.47 -3.99 -19.77
N ILE A 46 -17.71 -2.89 -19.83
CA ILE A 46 -17.12 -2.29 -18.61
C ILE A 46 -18.28 -1.76 -17.76
N THR A 47 -18.56 -2.43 -16.65
CA THR A 47 -19.53 -1.96 -15.66
C THR A 47 -18.85 -0.82 -14.91
N MET A 48 -19.40 0.38 -15.02
CA MET A 48 -18.95 1.52 -14.23
C MET A 48 -19.14 1.20 -12.74
N ASP A 49 -18.21 1.66 -11.92
CA ASP A 49 -18.31 1.62 -10.47
C ASP A 49 -19.56 2.37 -9.98
N PRO A 50 -20.04 2.13 -8.75
CA PRO A 50 -21.22 2.80 -8.20
C PRO A 50 -21.15 4.34 -8.16
N ASP A 51 -19.94 4.91 -8.20
CA ASP A 51 -19.67 6.34 -8.26
C ASP A 51 -19.48 6.88 -9.70
N GLY A 52 -19.56 6.01 -10.70
CA GLY A 52 -19.36 6.33 -12.11
C GLY A 52 -17.91 6.28 -12.58
N SER A 53 -16.94 5.90 -11.74
CA SER A 53 -15.58 5.65 -12.21
C SER A 53 -15.48 4.36 -13.02
N LEU A 54 -14.45 4.26 -13.86
CA LEU A 54 -14.08 2.98 -14.45
C LEU A 54 -13.15 2.27 -13.46
N PRO A 55 -13.31 0.96 -13.22
CA PRO A 55 -12.31 0.18 -12.50
C PRO A 55 -10.95 0.36 -13.18
N HIS A 56 -9.97 0.86 -12.44
CA HIS A 56 -8.65 1.21 -12.96
C HIS A 56 -7.57 1.09 -11.90
N GLU A 57 -6.32 1.02 -12.36
CA GLU A 57 -5.15 1.05 -11.49
C GLU A 57 -4.77 2.49 -11.15
N ALA A 58 -4.44 2.73 -9.89
CA ALA A 58 -3.90 4.01 -9.44
C ALA A 58 -2.57 3.81 -8.73
N TYR A 59 -1.63 4.68 -9.03
CA TYR A 59 -0.32 4.72 -8.41
C TYR A 59 -0.18 6.00 -7.58
N VAL A 60 0.15 5.83 -6.30
CA VAL A 60 0.28 6.91 -5.32
C VAL A 60 1.68 6.85 -4.72
N ASP A 61 2.46 7.90 -4.93
CA ASP A 61 3.77 8.07 -4.29
C ASP A 61 3.67 9.07 -3.14
N LEU A 62 4.06 8.63 -1.95
CA LEU A 62 4.12 9.39 -0.72
C LEU A 62 5.58 9.69 -0.36
N GLY A 63 5.93 10.97 -0.42
CA GLY A 63 7.26 11.47 -0.12
C GLY A 63 7.59 11.49 1.37
N GLY A 64 8.86 11.75 1.68
CA GLY A 64 9.39 11.85 3.02
C GLY A 64 10.03 10.55 3.53
N SER A 65 10.10 10.42 4.86
CA SER A 65 10.62 9.22 5.53
C SER A 65 9.56 8.67 6.50
N PRO A 66 9.06 7.43 6.30
CA PRO A 66 9.45 6.52 5.21
C PRO A 66 8.93 6.98 3.84
N ARG A 67 9.67 6.68 2.77
CA ARG A 67 9.17 6.75 1.40
C ARG A 67 8.22 5.57 1.18
N VAL A 68 7.02 5.86 0.70
CA VAL A 68 5.98 4.85 0.48
C VAL A 68 5.39 5.01 -0.91
N SER A 69 5.24 3.90 -1.62
CA SER A 69 4.51 3.84 -2.89
C SER A 69 3.32 2.91 -2.71
N VAL A 70 2.16 3.26 -3.24
CA VAL A 70 0.94 2.45 -3.19
C VAL A 70 0.44 2.27 -4.60
N ARG A 71 0.30 1.02 -5.04
CA ARG A 71 -0.41 0.66 -6.26
C ARG A 71 -1.74 0.03 -5.86
N LEU A 72 -2.83 0.67 -6.25
CA LEU A 72 -4.19 0.19 -6.07
C LEU A 72 -4.61 -0.56 -7.33
N PHE A 73 -5.11 -1.78 -7.17
CA PHE A 73 -5.65 -2.59 -8.25
C PHE A 73 -7.19 -2.49 -8.28
N PRO A 74 -7.82 -2.74 -9.43
CA PRO A 74 -9.27 -2.75 -9.53
C PRO A 74 -9.91 -3.90 -8.75
N GLU A 75 -9.18 -4.98 -8.44
CA GLU A 75 -9.67 -6.18 -7.72
C GLU A 75 -9.69 -6.05 -6.18
N ASP A 76 -9.81 -4.83 -5.65
CA ASP A 76 -9.92 -4.51 -4.22
C ASP A 76 -8.66 -4.80 -3.37
N ASP A 77 -7.52 -5.05 -4.00
CA ASP A 77 -6.21 -5.21 -3.36
C ASP A 77 -5.22 -4.11 -3.76
N ALA A 78 -4.10 -4.09 -3.04
CA ALA A 78 -3.05 -3.09 -3.21
C ALA A 78 -1.67 -3.70 -2.95
N LEU A 79 -0.69 -3.18 -3.67
CA LEU A 79 0.72 -3.37 -3.40
C LEU A 79 1.25 -2.10 -2.74
N ILE A 80 1.75 -2.23 -1.51
CA ILE A 80 2.41 -1.12 -0.79
C ILE A 80 3.92 -1.38 -0.78
N THR A 81 4.71 -0.45 -1.26
CA THR A 81 6.17 -0.50 -1.15
C THR A 81 6.65 0.48 -0.08
N VAL A 82 7.24 -0.03 1.00
CA VAL A 82 7.79 0.79 2.09
C VAL A 82 9.31 0.75 2.03
N GLU A 83 9.97 1.87 1.76
CA GLU A 83 11.45 1.92 1.72
C GLU A 83 12.08 0.84 0.81
N GLY A 84 11.39 0.48 -0.28
CA GLY A 84 11.80 -0.57 -1.21
C GLY A 84 11.39 -2.00 -0.80
N VAL A 85 10.68 -2.17 0.31
CA VAL A 85 10.09 -3.46 0.74
C VAL A 85 8.68 -3.56 0.17
N GLU A 86 8.45 -4.54 -0.69
CA GLU A 86 7.14 -4.81 -1.29
C GLU A 86 6.25 -5.59 -0.33
N CYS A 87 5.11 -5.01 0.04
CA CYS A 87 4.05 -5.61 0.83
C CYS A 87 2.84 -5.86 -0.10
N PRO A 88 2.76 -7.04 -0.75
CA PRO A 88 1.66 -7.38 -1.65
C PRO A 88 0.40 -7.75 -0.87
N ASP A 89 -0.70 -7.95 -1.58
CA ASP A 89 -1.95 -8.52 -1.06
C ASP A 89 -2.54 -7.73 0.14
N VAL A 90 -2.35 -6.41 0.17
CA VAL A 90 -2.98 -5.54 1.19
C VAL A 90 -4.39 -5.19 0.71
N PRO A 91 -5.45 -5.51 1.47
CA PRO A 91 -6.80 -5.10 1.09
C PRO A 91 -6.91 -3.58 0.94
N ARG A 92 -7.61 -3.09 -0.08
CA ARG A 92 -7.79 -1.65 -0.34
C ARG A 92 -8.32 -0.90 0.90
N ASP A 93 -9.21 -1.53 1.65
CA ASP A 93 -9.78 -1.05 2.91
C ASP A 93 -8.75 -0.87 4.03
N ASP A 94 -7.67 -1.64 4.00
CA ASP A 94 -6.62 -1.62 5.02
C ASP A 94 -5.48 -0.64 4.68
N VAL A 95 -5.41 -0.14 3.45
CA VAL A 95 -4.31 0.75 3.01
C VAL A 95 -4.20 1.99 3.90
N PRO A 96 -5.25 2.76 4.22
CA PRO A 96 -5.09 3.92 5.09
C PRO A 96 -4.63 3.55 6.50
N ALA A 97 -5.11 2.43 7.04
CA ALA A 97 -4.70 1.96 8.35
C ALA A 97 -3.24 1.51 8.38
N PHE A 98 -2.78 0.87 7.31
CA PHE A 98 -1.37 0.51 7.11
C PHE A 98 -0.49 1.76 7.13
N LEU A 99 -0.85 2.81 6.38
CA LEU A 99 -0.08 4.05 6.33
C LEU A 99 -0.07 4.79 7.66
N ARG A 100 -1.19 4.86 8.37
CA ARG A 100 -1.23 5.43 9.75
C ARG A 100 -0.25 4.71 10.65
N SER A 101 -0.24 3.37 10.61
CA SER A 101 0.68 2.54 11.42
C SER A 101 2.16 2.84 11.13
N LEU A 102 2.52 3.14 9.88
CA LEU A 102 3.88 3.59 9.51
C LEU A 102 4.20 4.97 10.10
N TYR A 103 3.30 5.94 9.93
CA TYR A 103 3.55 7.33 10.30
C TYR A 103 3.45 7.61 11.80
N GLU A 104 2.60 6.87 12.51
CA GLU A 104 2.52 6.88 13.98
C GLU A 104 3.68 6.11 14.63
N GLY A 105 4.49 5.40 13.84
CA GLY A 105 5.67 4.68 14.31
C GLY A 105 5.36 3.37 15.03
N LEU A 106 4.21 2.76 14.74
CA LEU A 106 3.80 1.44 15.25
C LEU A 106 4.50 0.30 14.51
N ALA A 107 4.81 0.52 13.23
CA ALA A 107 5.58 -0.42 12.43
C ALA A 107 6.98 -0.63 13.01
N HIS A 108 7.41 -1.89 13.04
CA HIS A 108 8.71 -2.28 13.56
C HIS A 108 9.33 -3.40 12.72
N VAL A 109 10.65 -3.48 12.77
CA VAL A 109 11.43 -4.50 12.07
C VAL A 109 11.90 -5.52 13.08
N LYS A 110 11.57 -6.79 12.88
CA LYS A 110 12.00 -7.89 13.73
C LYS A 110 13.12 -8.67 13.07
N ALA A 111 14.26 -8.77 13.74
CA ALA A 111 15.36 -9.62 13.28
C ALA A 111 15.06 -11.10 13.58
N ARG A 112 15.34 -11.97 12.62
CA ARG A 112 15.31 -13.43 12.79
C ARG A 112 16.72 -13.98 12.59
N ARG A 113 17.18 -14.81 13.53
CA ARG A 113 18.53 -15.38 13.52
C ARG A 113 18.67 -16.63 12.66
N PHE A 114 17.58 -17.38 12.44
CA PHE A 114 17.60 -18.60 11.61
C PHE A 114 16.25 -18.92 10.94
N PRO A 115 16.18 -18.94 9.58
CA PRO A 115 17.19 -18.38 8.67
C PRO A 115 17.39 -16.87 8.94
N PRO A 116 18.58 -16.32 8.65
CA PRO A 116 18.88 -14.92 8.88
C PRO A 116 18.02 -14.03 7.97
N GLY A 117 17.34 -13.04 8.55
CA GLY A 117 16.54 -12.07 7.81
C GLY A 117 15.83 -11.10 8.72
N TYR A 118 15.17 -10.13 8.12
CA TYR A 118 14.34 -9.16 8.82
C TYR A 118 12.88 -9.34 8.41
N PHE A 119 11.97 -8.97 9.30
CA PHE A 119 10.54 -8.93 9.01
C PHE A 119 10.03 -7.53 9.28
N LEU A 120 9.45 -6.88 8.29
CA LEU A 120 8.67 -5.67 8.50
C LEU A 120 7.31 -6.08 9.05
N ILE A 121 7.00 -5.64 10.27
CA ILE A 121 5.74 -5.92 10.94
C ILE A 121 4.95 -4.62 11.04
N VAL A 122 3.78 -4.58 10.42
CA VAL A 122 2.86 -3.44 10.41
C VAL A 122 1.56 -3.83 11.11
N PRO A 123 1.32 -3.34 12.33
CA PRO A 123 0.04 -3.53 13.01
C PRO A 123 -1.11 -2.89 12.25
N LEU A 124 -2.22 -3.62 12.13
CA LEU A 124 -3.47 -3.18 11.54
C LEU A 124 -4.61 -3.26 12.58
N PRO A 125 -5.70 -2.50 12.40
CA PRO A 125 -6.87 -2.59 13.28
C PRO A 125 -7.41 -4.03 13.39
N GLY A 126 -7.88 -4.36 14.60
CA GLY A 126 -8.46 -5.68 14.90
C GLY A 126 -7.42 -6.77 15.24
N ASP A 127 -6.29 -6.40 15.83
CA ASP A 127 -5.19 -7.32 16.21
C ASP A 127 -4.58 -8.09 15.03
N ARG A 128 -4.76 -7.55 13.82
CA ARG A 128 -4.15 -8.07 12.59
C ARG A 128 -2.78 -7.46 12.42
N THR A 129 -1.86 -8.19 11.79
CA THR A 129 -0.54 -7.66 11.43
C THR A 129 -0.20 -8.09 10.02
N HIS A 130 0.25 -7.14 9.21
CA HIS A 130 0.94 -7.46 7.97
C HIS A 130 2.42 -7.75 8.28
N CYS A 131 2.96 -8.83 7.73
CA CYS A 131 4.30 -9.30 8.02
C CYS A 131 5.00 -9.66 6.72
N GLU A 132 6.03 -8.89 6.37
CA GLU A 132 6.75 -9.07 5.11
C GLU A 132 8.21 -9.46 5.36
N PHE A 133 8.71 -10.43 4.60
CA PHE A 133 10.08 -10.92 4.75
C PHE A 133 11.05 -10.07 3.93
N MET A 134 12.12 -9.64 4.58
CA MET A 134 13.18 -8.87 3.97
C MET A 134 14.50 -9.67 3.98
N PRO A 135 15.08 -9.98 2.81
CA PRO A 135 16.44 -10.47 2.75
C PRO A 135 17.42 -9.40 3.27
N VAL A 136 18.49 -9.83 3.94
CA VAL A 136 19.39 -9.05 4.83
C VAL A 136 20.01 -7.76 4.22
N ILE A 137 19.84 -7.49 2.94
CA ILE A 137 20.65 -6.54 2.15
C ILE A 137 20.01 -5.13 2.04
N THR A 138 18.75 -4.94 2.46
CA THR A 138 17.98 -3.71 2.17
C THR A 138 17.44 -3.00 3.43
N LEU A 139 18.27 -2.81 4.47
CA LEU A 139 17.90 -1.92 5.58
C LEU A 139 18.27 -0.47 5.26
N THR A 140 17.29 0.32 4.83
CA THR A 140 17.44 1.77 4.74
C THR A 140 17.63 2.39 6.13
N PRO A 141 18.04 3.68 6.25
CA PRO A 141 18.17 4.34 7.55
C PRO A 141 16.87 4.30 8.36
N TRP A 142 15.72 4.45 7.71
CA TRP A 142 14.43 4.37 8.40
C TRP A 142 14.16 2.96 8.92
N LEU A 143 14.33 1.92 8.09
CA LEU A 143 14.15 0.52 8.50
C LEU A 143 15.08 0.14 9.66
N SER A 144 16.34 0.59 9.61
CA SER A 144 17.32 0.38 10.66
C SER A 144 16.89 1.01 12.00
N SER A 145 16.27 2.19 11.96
CA SER A 145 15.76 2.87 13.16
C SER A 145 14.56 2.17 13.82
N ARG A 146 13.92 1.24 13.10
CA ARG A 146 12.73 0.50 13.55
C ARG A 146 13.03 -0.91 14.02
N VAL A 147 14.30 -1.34 14.02
CA VAL A 147 14.70 -2.67 14.50
C VAL A 147 14.42 -2.79 16.00
N ARG A 148 13.73 -3.88 16.37
CA ARG A 148 13.44 -4.27 17.76
C ARG A 148 13.92 -5.69 18.04
#